data_AF-A0A0G0WED2-F1
#
_entry.id   AF-A0A0G0WED2-F1
#
_cell.length_a   1.000
_cell.length_b   1.000
_cell.length_c   1.000
_cell.angle_alpha   90.00
_cell.angle_beta   90.00
_cell.angle_gamma   90.00
#
_symmetry.space_group_name_H-M   'P 1'
#
loop_
_entity.id
_entity.type
_entity.pdbx_description
1 polymer ?
#
loop_
_entity_poly.entity_id
_entity_poly.type
_entity_poly.pdbx_seq_one_letter_code
_entity_poly.pdbx_strand_id
1 'polypeptide(L)'
;MIDLKQLIQIAPYDEQTRQELLSKADSLSDQQRNDLENLSWEIIREDFENNVTFETQKALAEIKDGTKNPKEVDLEKIEDDIFNQLVSKIQAVDNQAEIAEVRQKIQEQTAKSS
;
A
#
# COMPACT_ATOMS: atom_id res chain seq x y z
N MET A 1 3.74 -14.49 -2.35
CA MET A 1 4.06 -13.68 -3.55
C MET A 1 2.87 -12.76 -3.72
N ILE A 2 3.09 -11.45 -3.78
CA ILE A 2 1.98 -10.49 -3.86
C ILE A 2 1.33 -10.61 -5.23
N ASP A 3 0.02 -10.85 -5.26
CA ASP A 3 -0.76 -10.92 -6.50
C ASP A 3 -1.28 -9.55 -6.97
N LEU A 4 -1.77 -9.48 -8.21
CA LEU A 4 -2.32 -8.24 -8.78
C LEU A 4 -3.41 -7.59 -7.90
N LYS A 5 -4.32 -8.36 -7.31
CA LYS A 5 -5.41 -7.78 -6.50
C LYS A 5 -4.86 -7.18 -5.23
N GLN A 6 -3.87 -7.82 -4.62
CA GLN A 6 -3.15 -7.29 -3.47
C GLN A 6 -2.40 -6.01 -3.84
N LEU A 7 -1.74 -5.96 -5.00
CA LEU A 7 -1.08 -4.74 -5.50
C LEU A 7 -2.06 -3.57 -5.70
N ILE A 8 -3.22 -3.83 -6.30
CA ILE A 8 -4.27 -2.81 -6.47
C ILE A 8 -4.75 -2.27 -5.11
N GLN A 9 -4.78 -3.10 -4.07
CA GLN A 9 -5.15 -2.65 -2.71
C GLN A 9 -4.05 -1.84 -2.02
N ILE A 10 -2.78 -2.16 -2.26
CA ILE A 10 -1.64 -1.46 -1.67
C ILE A 10 -1.40 -0.12 -2.37
N ALA A 11 -1.57 -0.08 -3.69
CA ALA A 11 -1.34 1.10 -4.51
C ALA A 11 -2.26 2.27 -4.11
N PRO A 12 -1.76 3.52 -4.20
CA PRO A 12 -2.47 4.74 -3.81
C PRO A 12 -3.50 5.18 -4.86
N TYR A 13 -4.26 4.25 -5.43
CA TYR A 13 -5.40 4.59 -6.28
C TYR A 13 -6.52 5.21 -5.45
N ASP A 14 -7.25 6.15 -6.06
CA ASP A 14 -8.53 6.59 -5.52
C ASP A 14 -9.52 5.42 -5.47
N GLU A 15 -10.54 5.54 -4.61
CA GLU A 15 -11.49 4.45 -4.37
C GLU A 15 -12.23 4.01 -5.64
N GLN A 16 -12.59 4.96 -6.51
CA GLN A 16 -13.32 4.64 -7.72
C GLN A 16 -12.46 3.81 -8.69
N THR A 17 -11.23 4.27 -8.94
CA THR A 17 -10.27 3.54 -9.79
C THR A 17 -9.95 2.17 -9.21
N ARG A 18 -9.72 2.08 -7.89
CA ARG A 18 -9.45 0.82 -7.20
C ARG A 18 -10.56 -0.20 -7.40
N GLN A 19 -11.82 0.18 -7.17
CA GLN A 19 -12.97 -0.73 -7.33
C GLN A 19 -13.13 -1.17 -8.78
N GLU A 20 -12.91 -0.26 -9.74
CA GLU A 20 -12.95 -0.60 -11.17
C GLU A 20 -11.88 -1.64 -11.52
N LEU A 21 -10.63 -1.44 -11.09
CA LEU A 21 -9.53 -2.37 -11.35
C LEU A 21 -9.77 -3.73 -10.69
N LEU A 22 -10.24 -3.76 -9.44
CA LEU A 22 -10.56 -5.01 -8.74
C LEU A 22 -11.68 -5.79 -9.44
N SER A 23 -12.70 -5.11 -9.97
CA SER A 23 -13.81 -5.76 -10.69
C SER A 23 -13.39 -6.39 -12.01
N LYS A 24 -12.35 -5.84 -12.65
CA LYS A 24 -11.83 -6.30 -13.95
C LYS A 24 -10.68 -7.29 -13.83
N ALA A 25 -10.00 -7.36 -12.68
CA ALA A 25 -8.77 -8.11 -12.48
C ALA A 25 -8.84 -9.58 -12.92
N ASP A 26 -9.99 -10.25 -12.75
CA ASP A 26 -10.17 -11.66 -13.14
C ASP A 26 -10.42 -11.86 -14.65
N SER A 27 -10.79 -10.79 -15.35
CA SER A 27 -11.11 -10.80 -16.79
C SER A 27 -9.95 -10.33 -17.68
N LEU A 28 -8.84 -9.90 -17.08
CA LEU A 28 -7.66 -9.43 -17.80
C LEU A 28 -6.93 -10.60 -18.46
N SER A 29 -6.42 -10.37 -19.67
CA SER A 29 -5.45 -11.28 -20.29
C SER A 29 -4.13 -11.25 -19.53
N ASP A 30 -3.29 -12.27 -19.70
CA ASP A 30 -1.98 -12.36 -19.03
C ASP A 30 -1.10 -11.12 -19.30
N GLN A 31 -1.13 -10.59 -20.52
CA GLN A 31 -0.39 -9.37 -20.85
C GLN A 31 -0.92 -8.16 -20.07
N GLN A 32 -2.24 -7.97 -20.05
CA GLN A 32 -2.86 -6.85 -19.32
C GLN A 32 -2.66 -6.96 -17.82
N ARG A 33 -2.66 -8.18 -17.28
CA ARG A 33 -2.33 -8.46 -15.89
C ARG A 33 -0.90 -8.04 -15.59
N ASN A 34 0.08 -8.49 -16.36
CA ASN A 34 1.48 -8.13 -16.18
C ASN A 34 1.71 -6.62 -16.30
N ASP A 35 1.08 -5.96 -17.29
CA ASP A 35 1.19 -4.52 -17.48
C ASP A 35 0.64 -3.76 -16.27
N LEU A 36 -0.50 -4.20 -15.73
CA LEU A 36 -1.12 -3.58 -14.56
C LEU A 36 -0.34 -3.87 -13.26
N GLU A 37 0.25 -5.06 -13.11
CA GLU A 37 1.15 -5.39 -12.00
C GLU A 37 2.37 -4.47 -12.01
N ASN A 38 3.02 -4.30 -13.15
CA ASN A 38 4.16 -3.39 -13.32
C ASN A 38 3.78 -1.95 -12.99
N LEU A 39 2.65 -1.46 -13.55
CA LEU A 39 2.16 -0.12 -13.26
C LEU A 39 1.85 0.08 -11.77
N SER A 40 1.24 -0.92 -11.12
CA SER A 40 0.94 -0.85 -9.69
C SER A 40 2.21 -0.71 -8.86
N TRP A 41 3.26 -1.47 -9.22
CA TRP A 41 4.57 -1.36 -8.58
C TRP A 41 5.24 -0.01 -8.81
N GLU A 42 5.18 0.52 -10.02
CA GLU A 42 5.72 1.84 -10.35
C GLU A 42 5.05 2.93 -9.50
N ILE A 43 3.71 2.91 -9.40
CA ILE A 43 2.97 3.90 -8.61
C ILE A 43 3.28 3.76 -7.11
N ILE A 44 3.38 2.53 -6.58
CA ILE A 44 3.77 2.30 -5.17
C ILE A 44 5.17 2.87 -4.91
N ARG A 45 6.11 2.66 -5.82
CA ARG A 45 7.46 3.21 -5.72
C ARG A 45 7.45 4.73 -5.75
N GLU A 46 6.73 5.34 -6.69
CA GLU A 46 6.63 6.80 -6.79
C GLU A 46 6.01 7.41 -5.53
N ASP A 47 4.96 6.81 -4.98
CA ASP A 47 4.36 7.25 -3.71
C ASP A 47 5.35 7.16 -2.54
N PHE A 48 6.11 6.08 -2.45
CA PHE A 48 7.18 5.95 -1.47
C PHE A 48 8.22 7.08 -1.61
N GLU A 49 8.77 7.28 -2.81
CA GLU A 49 9.79 8.31 -3.08
C GLU A 49 9.25 9.73 -2.81
N ASN A 50 8.00 9.99 -3.17
CA ASN A 50 7.32 11.26 -2.92
C ASN A 50 7.13 11.51 -1.41
N ASN A 51 6.72 10.51 -0.65
CA ASN A 51 6.55 10.62 0.80
C ASN A 51 7.90 10.87 1.51
N VAL A 52 8.97 10.16 1.10
CA VAL A 52 10.33 10.39 1.63
C VAL A 52 10.79 11.81 1.34
N THR A 53 10.59 12.26 0.11
CA THR A 53 10.95 13.61 -0.33
C THR A 53 10.18 14.66 0.47
N PHE A 54 8.87 14.47 0.64
CA PHE A 54 8.00 15.39 1.35
C PHE A 54 8.40 15.53 2.83
N GLU A 55 8.53 14.42 3.56
CA GLU A 55 8.88 14.45 4.98
C GLU A 55 10.31 14.97 5.21
N THR A 56 11.24 14.68 4.28
CA THR A 56 12.58 15.28 4.29
C THR A 56 12.51 16.80 4.13
N GLN A 57 11.78 17.29 3.13
CA GLN A 57 11.62 18.73 2.89
C GLN A 57 10.97 19.44 4.07
N LYS A 58 9.97 18.80 4.69
CA LYS A 58 9.31 19.29 5.89
C LYS A 58 10.28 19.38 7.07
N ALA A 59 11.08 18.34 7.32
CA ALA A 59 12.10 18.37 8.39
C ALA A 59 13.15 19.47 8.16
N LEU A 60 13.57 19.69 6.90
CA LEU A 60 14.49 20.77 6.55
C LEU A 60 13.86 22.16 6.73
N ALA A 61 12.57 22.32 6.42
CA ALA A 61 11.85 23.56 6.67
C ALA A 61 11.74 23.84 8.19
N GLU A 62 11.44 22.83 9.00
CA GLU A 62 11.42 22.94 10.47
C GLU A 62 12.79 23.36 11.06
N ILE A 63 13.88 22.82 10.49
CA ILE A 63 15.24 23.25 10.85
C ILE A 63 15.45 24.73 10.51
N LYS A 64 15.09 25.13 9.29
CA LYS A 64 15.25 26.51 8.80
C LYS A 64 14.48 27.51 9.67
N ASP A 65 13.27 27.13 10.09
CA ASP A 65 12.39 27.95 10.92
C ASP A 65 12.79 27.94 12.41
N GLY A 66 13.81 27.14 12.78
CA GLY A 66 14.32 27.01 14.14
C GLY A 66 13.40 26.23 15.07
N THR A 67 12.37 25.56 14.54
CA THR A 67 11.44 24.74 15.32
C THR A 67 11.98 23.35 15.60
N LYS A 68 13.05 22.93 14.91
CA LYS A 68 13.71 21.63 15.08
C LYS A 68 15.23 21.77 15.04
N ASN A 69 15.92 21.01 15.90
CA ASN A 69 17.37 21.03 15.93
C ASN A 69 17.94 20.12 14.81
N PRO A 70 18.90 20.59 14.00
CA PRO A 70 19.54 19.76 12.97
C PRO A 70 20.12 18.45 13.51
N LYS A 71 20.61 18.44 14.75
CA LYS A 71 21.18 17.24 15.38
C LYS A 71 20.14 16.17 15.73
N GLU A 72 18.86 16.52 15.72
CA GLU A 72 17.74 15.63 16.04
C GLU A 72 17.08 15.09 14.76
N VAL A 73 17.47 15.58 13.58
CA VAL A 73 16.94 15.11 12.30
C VAL A 73 17.81 13.99 11.78
N ASP A 74 17.20 12.81 11.72
CA ASP A 74 17.76 11.62 11.11
C ASP A 74 16.97 11.35 9.83
N LEU A 75 17.60 11.60 8.68
CA LEU A 75 16.97 11.43 7.37
C LEU A 75 16.83 9.96 6.99
N GLU A 76 17.76 9.10 7.43
CA GLU A 76 17.68 7.65 7.22
C GLU A 76 16.47 7.10 7.97
N LYS A 77 16.24 7.59 9.18
CA LYS A 77 15.05 7.22 9.96
C LYS A 77 13.73 7.61 9.28
N ILE A 78 13.68 8.75 8.58
CA ILE A 78 12.47 9.15 7.84
C ILE A 78 12.16 8.13 6.74
N GLU A 79 13.19 7.72 6.00
CA GLU A 79 13.05 6.70 4.96
C GLU A 79 12.63 5.36 5.54
N ASP A 80 13.28 4.92 6.62
CA ASP A 80 12.94 3.68 7.34
C ASP A 80 11.49 3.68 7.86
N ASP A 81 11.05 4.79 8.45
CA ASP A 81 9.69 4.92 8.99
C ASP A 81 8.64 4.81 7.86
N ILE A 82 8.91 5.40 6.70
CA ILE A 82 8.01 5.33 5.52
C ILE A 82 8.06 3.93 4.89
N PHE A 83 9.24 3.32 4.81
CA PHE A 83 9.40 1.96 4.34
C PHE A 83 8.64 0.97 5.24
N ASN A 84 8.76 1.11 6.55
CA ASN A 84 8.03 0.29 7.53
C ASN A 84 6.51 0.46 7.41
N GLN A 85 6.01 1.66 7.08
CA GLN A 85 4.60 1.86 6.78
C GLN A 85 4.16 1.11 5.52
N LEU A 86 4.96 1.15 4.45
CA LEU A 86 4.68 0.38 3.22
C LEU A 86 4.69 -1.12 3.50
N VAL A 87 5.68 -1.64 4.22
CA VAL A 87 5.75 -3.05 4.66
C VAL A 87 4.52 -3.42 5.47
N SER A 88 4.09 -2.56 6.40
CA SER A 88 2.89 -2.80 7.21
C SER A 88 1.61 -2.88 6.34
N LYS A 89 1.49 -2.03 5.31
CA LYS A 89 0.37 -2.10 4.34
C LYS A 89 0.39 -3.41 3.56
N ILE A 90 1.57 -3.85 3.09
CA ILE A 90 1.75 -5.11 2.39
C ILE A 90 1.31 -6.30 3.28
N GLN A 91 1.80 -6.34 4.52
CA GLN A 91 1.47 -7.39 5.49
C GLN A 91 -0.02 -7.39 5.86
N ALA A 92 -0.64 -6.21 5.97
CA ALA A 92 -2.07 -6.11 6.26
C ALA A 92 -2.92 -6.71 5.13
N VAL A 93 -2.53 -6.51 3.88
CA VAL A 93 -3.23 -7.06 2.71
C VAL A 93 -3.01 -8.57 2.58
N ASP A 94 -1.81 -9.06 2.89
CA ASP A 94 -1.52 -10.51 2.91
C ASP A 94 -2.37 -11.23 3.97
N ASN A 95 -2.46 -10.66 5.17
CA ASN A 95 -3.34 -11.16 6.23
C ASN A 95 -4.83 -10.95 5.91
N GLN A 96 -5.22 -9.94 5.12
CA GLN A 96 -6.61 -9.72 4.75
C GLN A 96 -7.15 -10.80 3.80
N ALA A 97 -6.33 -11.37 2.93
CA ALA A 97 -6.71 -12.53 2.13
C ALA A 97 -7.08 -13.73 3.04
N GLU A 98 -6.28 -13.99 4.08
CA GLU A 98 -6.57 -15.02 5.09
C GLU A 98 -7.78 -14.66 5.97
N ILE A 99 -7.92 -13.39 6.38
CA ILE A 99 -9.05 -12.92 7.20
C ILE A 99 -10.37 -12.98 6.42
N ALA A 100 -10.36 -12.71 5.11
CA ALA A 100 -11.55 -12.81 4.26
C ALA A 100 -12.01 -14.26 4.12
N GLU A 101 -11.09 -15.22 3.91
CA GLU A 101 -11.40 -16.65 3.91
C GLU A 101 -11.93 -17.15 5.26
N VAL A 102 -11.31 -16.71 6.36
CA VAL A 102 -11.77 -17.07 7.72
C VAL A 102 -13.16 -16.48 8.01
N ARG A 103 -13.41 -15.23 7.62
CA ARG A 103 -14.75 -14.60 7.74
C ARG A 103 -15.79 -15.32 6.90
N GLN A 104 -15.45 -15.70 5.67
CA GLN A 104 -16.36 -16.45 4.80
C GLN A 104 -16.69 -17.84 5.37
N LYS A 105 -15.70 -18.57 5.88
CA LYS A 105 -15.93 -19.88 6.53
C LYS A 105 -16.79 -19.76 7.79
N ILE A 106 -16.61 -18.71 8.58
CA ILE A 106 -17.45 -18.44 9.76
C ILE A 106 -18.90 -18.13 9.33
N GLN A 107 -19.10 -17.36 8.26
CA GLN A 107 -20.43 -17.07 7.71
C GLN A 107 -21.11 -18.31 7.11
N GLU A 108 -20.38 -19.18 6.41
CA GLU A 108 -20.93 -20.42 5.84
C GLU A 108 -21.34 -21.44 6.91
N GLN A 109 -20.60 -21.51 8.02
CA GLN A 109 -20.92 -22.38 9.17
C GLN A 109 -22.15 -21.87 9.94
N THR A 110 -22.30 -20.55 10.07
CA THR A 110 -23.46 -19.94 10.75
C THR A 110 -24.73 -19.96 9.87
N ALA A 111 -24.60 -19.83 8.55
CA ALA A 111 -25.71 -19.90 7.62
C ALA A 111 -26.28 -21.32 7.41
N LYS A 112 -25.48 -22.38 7.57
CA LYS A 112 -25.95 -23.78 7.54
C LYS A 112 -26.61 -24.24 8.85
N SER A 113 -26.55 -23.42 9.88
CA SER A 113 -27.10 -23.69 11.22
C SER A 113 -28.42 -22.95 11.49
N SER A 114 -28.98 -22.28 10.47
CA SER A 114 -30.32 -21.68 10.46
C SER A 114 -31.23 -22.41 9.46
#